data_AF-A0A7X8Y983-F1
#
_entry.id   AF-A0A7X8Y983-F1
#
_cell.length_a   1.000
_cell.length_b   1.000
_cell.length_c   1.000
_cell.angle_alpha   90.00
_cell.angle_beta   90.00
_cell.angle_gamma   90.00
#
_symmetry.space_group_name_H-M   'P 1'
#
loop_
_entity.id
_entity.type
_entity.pdbx_description
1 polymer ?
#
loop_
_entity_poly.entity_id
_entity_poly.type
_entity_poly.pdbx_seq_one_letter_code
_entity_poly.pdbx_strand_id
1 'polypeptide(L)' 'MNDRLNRYVEITSRIKCGRRFCEFLESGGTVWDQPVGSSWRNVTAEAIERERLTVERLERVRSRLYPDLIVKEVTIYNH' A
#
# COMPACT_ATOMS: atom_id res chain seq x y z
N MET A 1 -8.52 -3.64 22.38
CA MET A 1 -7.61 -4.07 21.29
C MET A 1 -6.25 -3.39 21.53
N ASN A 2 -5.13 -4.10 21.43
CA ASN A 2 -3.79 -3.56 21.74
C ASN A 2 -3.38 -2.50 20.68
N ASP A 3 -3.02 -1.28 21.08
CA ASP A 3 -2.63 -0.18 20.18
C ASP A 3 -1.54 -0.59 19.18
N ARG A 4 -0.57 -1.41 19.63
CA ARG A 4 0.50 -1.95 18.77
C ARG A 4 -0.06 -2.83 17.66
N LEU A 5 -1.03 -3.69 17.98
CA LEU A 5 -1.68 -4.57 17.01
C LEU A 5 -2.54 -3.76 16.03
N ASN A 6 -3.23 -2.73 16.50
CA ASN A 6 -4.03 -1.85 15.65
C ASN A 6 -3.16 -1.18 14.58
N ARG A 7 -2.03 -0.60 14.98
CA ARG A 7 -1.08 0.02 14.04
C ARG A 7 -0.47 -0.98 13.07
N TYR A 8 -0.19 -2.21 13.52
CA TYR A 8 0.26 -3.29 12.64
C TYR A 8 -0.77 -3.61 11.55
N VAL A 9 -2.03 -3.76 11.96
CA VAL A 9 -3.16 -4.02 11.05
C VAL A 9 -3.36 -2.87 10.08
N GLU A 10 -3.27 -1.63 10.55
CA GLU A 10 -3.38 -0.43 9.72
C GLU A 10 -2.31 -0.39 8.63
N ILE A 11 -1.03 -0.54 9.01
CA ILE A 11 0.09 -0.55 8.04
C ILE A 11 -0.07 -1.71 7.05
N THR A 12 -0.40 -2.90 7.53
CA THR A 12 -0.61 -4.08 6.67
C THR A 12 -1.77 -3.88 5.70
N SER A 13 -2.86 -3.25 6.15
CA SER A 13 -4.00 -2.93 5.31
C SER A 13 -3.63 -1.89 4.25
N ARG A 14 -2.87 -0.85 4.61
CA ARG A 14 -2.41 0.16 3.65
C ARG A 14 -1.48 -0.44 2.59
N ILE A 15 -0.59 -1.36 2.96
CA ILE A 15 0.25 -2.13 2.03
C ILE A 15 -0.62 -2.95 1.06
N LYS A 16 -1.60 -3.71 1.58
CA LYS A 16 -2.50 -4.53 0.76
C LYS A 16 -3.31 -3.68 -0.22
N CYS A 17 -3.86 -2.55 0.24
CA CYS A 17 -4.60 -1.63 -0.63
C CYS A 17 -3.70 -1.01 -1.70
N GLY A 18 -2.49 -0.57 -1.34
CA GLY A 18 -1.56 0.02 -2.31
C GLY A 18 -1.14 -0.97 -3.39
N ARG A 19 -0.86 -2.24 -3.03
CA ARG A 19 -0.58 -3.30 -4.01
C ARG A 19 -1.76 -3.55 -4.95
N ARG A 20 -2.98 -3.70 -4.41
CA ARG A 20 -4.20 -3.87 -5.21
C ARG A 20 -4.49 -2.67 -6.12
N PHE A 21 -4.15 -1.46 -5.66
CA PHE A 21 -4.27 -0.27 -6.48
C PHE A 21 -3.30 -0.30 -7.66
N CYS A 22 -2.03 -0.66 -7.45
CA CYS A 22 -1.09 -0.86 -8.54
C CYS A 22 -1.56 -1.96 -9.51
N GLU A 23 -2.03 -3.10 -9.00
CA GLU A 23 -2.60 -4.19 -9.83
C GLU A 23 -3.78 -3.70 -10.69
N PHE A 24 -4.67 -2.88 -10.10
CA PHE A 24 -5.78 -2.27 -10.84
C PHE A 24 -5.27 -1.40 -11.99
N LEU A 25 -4.27 -0.55 -11.77
CA LEU A 25 -3.72 0.31 -12.81
C LEU A 25 -2.96 -0.49 -13.89
N GLU A 26 -2.21 -1.52 -13.50
CA GLU A 26 -1.54 -2.44 -14.41
C GLU A 26 -2.54 -3.24 -15.27
N SER A 27 -3.74 -3.51 -14.75
CA SER A 27 -4.83 -4.17 -15.48
C SER A 27 -5.55 -3.27 -16.49
N GLY A 28 -5.11 -2.01 -16.65
CA GLY A 28 -5.70 -1.02 -17.57
C GLY A 28 -6.56 0.04 -16.88
N GLY A 29 -6.65 0.03 -15.55
CA GLY A 29 -7.24 1.12 -14.78
C GLY A 29 -6.48 2.44 -15.00
N THR A 30 -7.19 3.56 -15.02
CA THR A 30 -6.59 4.89 -15.21
C THR A 30 -6.91 5.83 -14.08
N VAL A 31 -5.95 6.67 -13.71
CA VAL A 31 -6.13 7.79 -12.77
C VAL A 31 -6.05 9.09 -13.55
N TRP A 32 -7.04 9.95 -13.31
CA TRP A 32 -7.07 11.30 -13.84
C TRP A 32 -7.08 12.29 -12.68
N ASP A 33 -6.37 13.39 -12.87
CA ASP A 33 -6.26 14.49 -11.92
C ASP A 33 -6.70 15.79 -12.59
N GLN A 34 -7.41 16.63 -11.84
CA GLN A 34 -7.81 17.97 -12.26
C GLN A 34 -7.51 18.96 -11.14
N PRO A 35 -6.31 19.54 -11.14
CA PRO A 35 -6.03 20.72 -10.34
C PRO A 35 -7.00 21.86 -10.67
N VAL A 36 -7.34 22.66 -9.65
CA VAL A 36 -8.24 23.81 -9.81
C VAL A 36 -7.72 24.74 -10.91
N GLY A 37 -8.58 25.04 -11.89
CA GLY A 37 -8.22 25.91 -13.02
C GLY A 37 -7.42 25.23 -14.14
N SER A 38 -7.31 23.90 -14.14
CA SER A 38 -6.61 23.13 -15.20
C SER A 38 -7.51 22.09 -15.86
N SER A 39 -7.08 21.56 -17.00
CA SER A 39 -7.75 20.44 -17.67
C SER A 39 -7.44 19.12 -16.96
N TRP A 40 -8.35 18.15 -17.11
CA TRP A 40 -8.08 16.77 -16.73
C TRP A 40 -6.80 16.28 -17.41
N ARG A 41 -5.91 15.67 -16.62
CA ARG A 41 -4.71 15.01 -17.12
C ARG A 41 -4.67 13.57 -16.62
N ASN A 42 -4.24 12.67 -17.50
CA ASN A 42 -3.99 11.29 -17.12
C ASN A 42 -2.68 11.25 -16.32
N VAL A 43 -2.75 10.80 -15.08
CA VAL A 43 -1.61 10.71 -14.14
C VAL A 43 -1.34 9.27 -13.71
N THR A 44 -1.76 8.31 -14.53
CA THR A 44 -1.70 6.88 -14.17
C THR A 44 -0.27 6.45 -13.88
N ALA A 45 0.69 6.86 -14.71
CA ALA A 45 2.10 6.50 -14.52
C ALA A 45 2.67 7.07 -13.21
N GLU A 46 2.39 8.34 -12.92
CA GLU A 46 2.82 8.99 -11.68
C GLU A 46 2.13 8.41 -10.45
N ALA A 47 0.87 8.00 -10.59
CA ALA A 47 0.11 7.36 -9.53
C ALA A 47 0.68 5.97 -9.19
N ILE A 48 1.03 5.16 -10.20
CA ILE A 48 1.69 3.86 -10.00
C ILE A 48 3.01 4.05 -9.25
N GLU A 49 3.88 4.94 -9.74
CA GLU A 49 5.21 5.13 -9.16
C GLU A 49 5.12 5.61 -7.71
N ARG A 50 4.25 6.58 -7.45
CA ARG A 50 4.03 7.11 -6.10
C ARG A 50 3.49 6.04 -5.14
N GLU A 51 2.55 5.21 -5.57
CA GLU A 51 1.98 4.18 -4.71
C GLU A 51 3.01 3.05 -4.47
N ARG A 52 3.79 2.65 -5.47
CA ARG A 52 4.89 1.67 -5.31
C ARG A 52 5.91 2.12 -4.27
N LEU A 53 6.41 3.35 -4.38
CA LEU A 53 7.35 3.92 -3.39
C LEU A 53 6.74 3.99 -1.98
N THR A 54 5.45 4.30 -1.89
CA THR A 54 4.72 4.31 -0.61
C THR A 54 4.63 2.92 0.00
N VAL A 55 4.27 1.91 -0.80
CA VAL A 55 4.17 0.51 -0.39
C VAL A 55 5.53 0.00 0.10
N GLU A 56 6.61 0.19 -0.67
CA GLU A 56 7.96 -0.24 -0.28
C GLU A 56 8.40 0.41 1.04
N ARG A 57 8.12 1.70 1.22
CA ARG A 57 8.41 2.40 2.47
C ARG A 57 7.65 1.79 3.63
N LEU A 58 6.36 1.53 3.47
CA LEU A 58 5.53 0.92 4.51
C LEU A 58 5.97 -0.51 4.83
N GLU A 59 6.41 -1.29 3.85
CA GLU A 59 6.98 -2.62 4.06
C GLU A 59 8.24 -2.56 4.91
N ARG A 60 9.17 -1.64 4.59
CA ARG A 60 10.37 -1.41 5.42
C ARG A 60 10.02 -1.01 6.85
N VAL A 61 9.06 -0.10 7.03
CA VAL A 61 8.57 0.32 8.36
C VAL A 61 7.95 -0.87 9.11
N ARG A 62 7.10 -1.66 8.45
CA ARG A 62 6.44 -2.82 9.04
C ARG A 62 7.47 -3.84 9.52
N SER A 63 8.45 -4.17 8.67
CA SER A 63 9.52 -5.14 8.99
C SER A 63 10.40 -4.68 10.14
N ARG A 64 10.67 -3.37 10.25
CA ARG A 64 11.48 -2.83 11.34
C ARG A 64 10.75 -2.77 12.68
N LEU A 65 9.47 -2.42 12.68
CA LEU A 65 8.71 -2.15 13.92
C LEU A 65 7.95 -3.38 14.47
N TYR A 66 7.60 -4.33 13.59
CA TYR A 66 6.75 -5.47 13.95
C TYR A 66 7.30 -6.83 13.45
N PRO A 67 8.60 -7.13 13.60
CA PRO A 67 9.18 -8.37 13.09
C PRO A 67 8.52 -9.63 13.68
N ASP A 68 8.16 -9.61 14.97
CA ASP A 68 7.50 -10.70 15.69
C ASP A 68 6.08 -10.98 15.17
N LEU A 69 5.37 -9.95 14.73
CA LEU A 69 4.01 -10.10 14.20
C LEU A 69 4.03 -10.64 12.76
N ILE A 70 5.03 -10.26 11.96
CA ILE A 70 5.24 -10.81 10.62
C ILE A 70 5.52 -12.31 10.69
N VAL A 71 6.43 -12.74 11.59
CA VAL A 71 6.75 -14.16 11.76
C VAL A 71 5.48 -14.95 12.12
N LYS A 72 4.67 -14.44 13.05
CA LYS A 72 3.40 -15.07 13.42
C LYS A 72 2.41 -15.16 12.25
N GLU A 73 2.31 -14.13 11.41
CA GLU A 73 1.47 -14.16 10.21
C GLU A 73 1.92 -15.30 9.27
N VAL A 74 3.23 -15.42 9.01
CA VAL A 74 3.78 -16.49 8.15
C VAL A 74 3.55 -17.89 8.72
N THR A 75 3.63 -18.08 10.04
CA THR A 75 3.36 -19.38 10.66
C THR A 75 1.89 -19.79 10.58
N ILE A 76 0.95 -18.83 10.61
CA ILE A 76 -0.50 -19.14 10.56
C ILE A 76 -0.96 -19.55 9.15
N TYR A 77 -0.33 -19.04 8.08
CA TYR A 77 -0.73 -19.34 6.70
C TYR A 77 0.00 -20.53 6.04
N ASN A 78 0.88 -21.23 6.77
CA ASN A 78 1.65 -22.38 6.29
C ASN A 78 1.22 -23.73 6.92
N HIS A 79 0.01 -23.80 7.48
CA HIS A 79 -0.65 -25.01 7.97
C HIS A 79 -1.96 -25.23 7.23
#